data_AF-A0A3N9UVM3-F1
#
_entry.id   AF-A0A3N9UVM3-F1
#
_cell.length_a   1.000
_cell.length_b   1.000
_cell.length_c   1.000
_cell.angle_alpha   90.00
_cell.angle_beta   90.00
_cell.angle_gamma   90.00
#
_symmetry.space_group_name_H-M   'P 1'
#
loop_
_entity.id
_entity.type
_entity.pdbx_description
1 polymer ?
#
loop_
_entity_poly.entity_id
_entity_poly.type
_entity_poly.pdbx_seq_one_letter_code
_entity_poly.pdbx_strand_id
1 'polypeptide(L)'
;MEEKIDPALEVALAKYEIIAPLVCRPLAKGEQRNILDEMAWKLHDYPGGKKTFHERTIVRWVSRYLNCPVEGRMGKIQALMPAPRADKVMYDGKNGHQSRM
;
A
#
# COMPACT_ATOMS: atom_id res chain seq x y z
N MET A 1 -0.10 -0.81 28.91
CA MET A 1 -0.85 -1.72 28.03
C MET A 1 -0.41 -1.37 26.62
N GLU A 2 0.54 -2.11 26.05
CA GLU A 2 0.99 -1.85 24.67
C GLU A 2 -0.12 -2.26 23.72
N GLU A 3 -0.73 -1.28 23.07
CA GLU A 3 -1.74 -1.51 22.04
C GLU A 3 -1.03 -2.11 20.82
N LYS A 4 -1.21 -3.41 20.58
CA LYS A 4 -0.64 -4.08 19.40
C LYS A 4 -1.35 -3.56 18.16
N ILE A 5 -0.63 -2.76 17.37
CA ILE A 5 -1.08 -2.29 16.07
C ILE A 5 -1.34 -3.51 15.18
N ASP A 6 -2.47 -3.52 14.46
CA ASP A 6 -2.79 -4.56 13.47
C ASP A 6 -1.61 -4.72 12.47
N PRO A 7 -1.04 -5.93 12.30
CA PRO A 7 0.05 -6.16 11.35
C PRO A 7 -0.26 -5.69 9.91
N ALA A 8 -1.52 -5.73 9.49
CA ALA A 8 -1.92 -5.22 8.17
C ALA A 8 -1.80 -3.69 8.08
N LEU A 9 -2.14 -2.99 9.18
CA LEU A 9 -1.99 -1.54 9.29
C LEU A 9 -0.52 -1.15 9.39
N GLU A 10 0.30 -1.90 10.11
CA GLU A 10 1.76 -1.68 10.20
C GLU A 10 2.40 -1.72 8.80
N VAL A 11 2.03 -2.72 7.99
CA VAL A 11 2.47 -2.83 6.59
C VAL A 11 1.97 -1.65 5.74
N ALA A 12 0.74 -1.20 5.96
CA ALA A 12 0.19 -0.06 5.22
C ALA A 12 0.90 1.26 5.56
N LEU A 13 1.22 1.47 6.83
CA LEU A 13 1.97 2.63 7.32
C LEU A 13 3.40 2.62 6.77
N ALA A 14 4.10 1.49 6.81
CA ALA A 14 5.44 1.37 6.23
C ALA A 14 5.44 1.69 4.73
N LYS A 15 4.47 1.19 3.96
CA LYS A 15 4.33 1.56 2.53
C LYS A 15 4.05 3.05 2.37
N TYR A 16 3.22 3.63 3.22
CA TYR A 16 2.91 5.06 3.18
C TYR A 16 4.17 5.89 3.43
N GLU A 17 4.98 5.56 4.43
CA GLU A 17 6.25 6.24 4.70
C GLU A 17 7.19 6.23 3.48
N ILE A 18 7.28 5.09 2.79
CA ILE A 18 8.09 4.95 1.57
C ILE A 18 7.59 5.86 0.44
N ILE A 19 6.26 5.96 0.26
CA ILE A 19 5.68 6.77 -0.84
C ILE A 19 5.40 8.23 -0.44
N ALA A 20 5.49 8.58 0.84
CA ALA A 20 5.15 9.91 1.34
C ALA A 20 5.84 11.05 0.57
N PRO A 21 7.13 10.96 0.20
CA PRO A 21 7.79 11.96 -0.63
C PRO A 21 7.14 12.19 -2.00
N LEU A 22 6.41 11.20 -2.52
CA LEU A 22 5.76 11.22 -3.83
C LEU A 22 4.30 11.69 -3.78
N VAL A 23 3.66 11.69 -2.60
CA VAL A 23 2.19 11.91 -2.49
C VAL A 23 1.78 13.01 -1.52
N CYS A 24 2.69 13.47 -0.65
CA CYS A 24 2.37 14.47 0.39
C CYS A 24 2.55 15.92 -0.05
N ARG A 25 3.11 16.16 -1.25
CA ARG A 25 3.35 17.50 -1.79
C ARG A 25 3.29 17.50 -3.32
N PRO A 26 3.04 18.66 -3.95
CA PRO A 26 3.26 18.80 -5.38
C PRO A 26 4.75 18.59 -5.73
N LEU A 27 4.99 17.97 -6.88
CA LEU A 27 6.32 17.69 -7.41
C LEU A 27 6.58 18.52 -8.67
N ALA A 28 7.79 19.03 -8.81
CA ALA A 28 8.24 19.68 -10.03
C ALA A 28 8.46 18.67 -11.16
N LYS A 29 8.50 19.17 -12.40
CA LYS A 29 8.77 18.32 -13.57
C LYS A 29 10.15 17.65 -13.43
N GLY A 30 10.18 16.32 -13.57
CA GLY A 30 11.41 15.52 -13.44
C GLY A 30 11.76 15.11 -12.01
N GLU A 31 11.25 15.80 -11.00
CA GLU A 31 11.51 15.51 -9.59
C GLU A 31 11.00 14.12 -9.18
N GLN A 32 9.84 13.72 -9.70
CA GLN A 32 9.26 12.41 -9.44
C GLN A 32 10.20 11.26 -9.82
N ARG A 33 10.94 11.39 -10.93
CA ARG A 33 11.87 10.33 -11.38
C ARG A 33 13.05 10.19 -10.42
N ASN A 34 13.60 11.31 -9.97
CA ASN A 34 14.73 11.33 -9.03
C ASN A 34 14.34 10.73 -7.68
N ILE A 35 13.17 11.12 -7.14
CA ILE A 35 12.66 10.56 -5.89
C ILE A 35 12.38 9.05 -6.05
N LEU A 36 11.82 8.62 -7.17
CA LEU A 36 11.56 7.20 -7.41
C LEU A 36 12.85 6.36 -7.43
N ASP A 37 13.89 6.85 -8.11
CA ASP A 37 15.19 6.19 -8.16
C ASP A 37 15.82 6.15 -6.76
N GLU A 38 15.84 7.28 -6.03
CA GLU A 38 16.33 7.34 -4.65
C GLU A 38 15.62 6.33 -3.74
N MET A 39 14.28 6.27 -3.80
CA MET A 39 13.50 5.34 -2.99
C MET A 39 13.74 3.89 -3.39
N ALA A 40 14.08 3.60 -4.64
CA ALA A 40 14.36 2.22 -5.08
C ALA A 40 15.71 1.70 -4.56
N TRP A 41 16.72 2.58 -4.48
CA TRP A 41 18.04 2.25 -3.95
C TRP A 41 18.12 2.27 -2.42
N LYS A 42 17.22 3.01 -1.76
CA LYS A 42 17.19 3.14 -0.30
C LYS A 42 16.72 1.85 0.38
N LEU A 43 17.37 1.52 1.48
CA LEU A 43 16.95 0.48 2.41
C LEU A 43 15.91 1.06 3.38
N HIS A 44 14.69 0.50 3.39
CA HIS A 44 13.57 1.01 4.19
C HIS A 44 13.32 0.14 5.39
N ASP A 45 12.86 0.76 6.47
CA ASP A 45 12.28 0.03 7.60
C ASP A 45 10.92 -0.52 7.19
N TYR A 46 10.74 -1.83 7.35
CA TYR A 46 9.55 -2.55 6.93
C TYR A 46 9.23 -3.65 7.95
N PRO A 47 7.95 -4.04 8.12
CA PRO A 47 7.61 -5.13 9.03
C PRO A 47 8.34 -6.42 8.65
N GLY A 48 9.06 -7.01 9.61
CA GLY A 48 9.91 -8.18 9.42
C GLY A 48 11.37 -7.86 9.04
N GLY A 49 11.74 -6.59 8.94
CA GLY A 49 13.13 -6.14 8.77
C GLY A 49 13.33 -5.16 7.63
N LYS A 50 14.56 -4.68 7.51
CA LYS A 50 14.93 -3.69 6.48
C LYS A 50 14.94 -4.30 5.08
N LYS A 51 14.37 -3.60 4.08
CA LYS A 51 14.27 -4.09 2.70
C LYS A 51 14.28 -2.97 1.65
N THR A 52 14.78 -3.28 0.45
CA THR A 52 14.68 -2.43 -0.76
C THR A 52 13.48 -2.83 -1.63
N PHE A 53 12.95 -1.88 -2.40
CA PHE A 53 11.80 -2.12 -3.27
C PHE A 53 12.06 -1.60 -4.67
N HIS A 54 11.80 -2.44 -5.68
CA HIS A 54 11.89 -2.02 -7.08
C HIS A 54 10.91 -0.87 -7.37
N GLU A 55 11.30 0.07 -8.22
CA GLU A 55 10.50 1.26 -8.58
C GLU A 55 9.05 0.92 -8.96
N ARG A 56 8.85 -0.10 -9.80
CA ARG A 56 7.52 -0.59 -10.21
C ARG A 56 6.60 -0.91 -9.02
N THR A 57 7.15 -1.41 -7.92
CA THR A 57 6.39 -1.69 -6.68
C THR A 57 5.98 -0.39 -6.00
N ILE A 58 6.90 0.57 -5.89
CA ILE A 58 6.66 1.90 -5.31
C ILE A 58 5.59 2.64 -6.12
N VAL A 59 5.71 2.67 -7.45
CA VAL A 59 4.72 3.27 -8.36
C VAL A 59 3.34 2.63 -8.21
N ARG A 60 3.27 1.30 -8.04
CA ARG A 60 1.99 0.61 -7.79
C ARG A 60 1.35 1.08 -6.48
N TRP A 61 2.13 1.31 -5.42
CA TRP A 61 1.61 1.82 -4.15
C TRP A 61 1.16 3.28 -4.27
N VAL A 62 1.94 4.14 -4.92
CA VAL A 62 1.55 5.53 -5.24
C VAL A 62 0.22 5.55 -5.98
N SER A 63 0.08 4.72 -7.03
CA SER A 63 -1.15 4.63 -7.81
C SER A 63 -2.35 4.19 -6.95
N ARG A 64 -2.18 3.20 -6.07
CA ARG A 64 -3.25 2.77 -5.14
C ARG A 64 -3.65 3.87 -4.17
N TYR A 65 -2.68 4.60 -3.62
CA TYR A 65 -2.94 5.69 -2.67
C TYR A 65 -3.65 6.87 -3.34
N LEU A 66 -3.19 7.31 -4.51
CA LEU A 66 -3.73 8.47 -5.21
C LEU A 66 -5.11 8.19 -5.83
N ASN A 67 -5.32 7.00 -6.39
CA ASN A 67 -6.57 6.60 -7.03
C ASN A 67 -7.56 5.92 -6.08
N CYS A 68 -7.29 5.93 -4.77
CA CYS A 68 -8.25 5.45 -3.79
C CYS A 68 -9.49 6.37 -3.78
N PRO A 69 -10.71 5.83 -3.94
CA PRO A 69 -11.94 6.64 -3.95
C PRO A 69 -12.33 7.14 -2.55
N VAL A 70 -11.68 6.64 -1.50
CA VAL A 70 -11.97 7.01 -0.12
C VAL A 70 -11.32 8.35 0.21
N GLU A 71 -12.12 9.25 0.76
CA GLU A 71 -11.64 10.54 1.25
C GLU A 71 -10.93 10.41 2.60
N GLY A 72 -9.99 11.32 2.87
CA GLY A 72 -9.22 11.35 4.09
C GLY A 72 -7.96 10.46 4.06
N ARG A 73 -6.92 10.91 4.79
CA ARG A 73 -5.59 10.28 4.78
C ARG A 73 -5.65 8.82 5.23
N MET A 74 -6.43 8.50 6.26
CA MET A 74 -6.51 7.13 6.77
C MET A 74 -7.18 6.16 5.81
N GLY A 75 -8.22 6.58 5.09
CA GLY A 75 -8.84 5.75 4.04
C GLY A 75 -7.84 5.41 2.92
N LYS A 76 -7.03 6.40 2.52
CA LYS A 76 -5.98 6.18 1.52
C LYS A 76 -4.84 5.29 2.01
N ILE A 77 -4.47 5.37 3.30
CA ILE A 77 -3.50 4.45 3.91
C ILE A 77 -4.07 3.03 3.94
N GLN A 78 -5.35 2.84 4.27
CA GLN A 78 -5.99 1.52 4.26
C GLN A 78 -5.94 0.85 2.87
N ALA A 79 -5.96 1.61 1.77
CA ALA A 79 -5.79 1.08 0.42
C ALA A 79 -4.39 0.45 0.16
N LEU A 80 -3.41 0.72 1.04
CA LEU A 80 -2.08 0.11 1.02
C LEU A 80 -1.98 -1.18 1.83
N MET A 81 -3.04 -1.58 2.54
CA MET A 81 -3.07 -2.84 3.26
C MET A 81 -2.75 -4.02 2.32
N PRO A 82 -2.07 -5.07 2.83
CA PRO A 82 -1.85 -6.28 2.06
C PRO A 82 -3.20 -6.85 1.60
N ALA A 83 -3.24 -7.37 0.37
CA ALA A 83 -4.42 -8.07 -0.09
C ALA A 83 -4.67 -9.29 0.83
N PRO A 84 -5.93 -9.61 1.15
CA PRO A 84 -6.23 -10.87 1.83
C PRO A 84 -5.66 -12.00 0.99
N ARG A 85 -4.93 -12.92 1.65
CA ARG A 85 -4.36 -14.06 0.94
C ARG A 85 -5.50 -15.00 0.53
N ALA A 86 -5.47 -15.48 -0.71
CA ALA A 86 -6.52 -16.32 -1.28
C ALA A 86 -6.75 -17.63 -0.49
N ASP A 87 -5.72 -18.15 0.17
CA ASP A 87 -5.75 -19.33 1.05
C ASP A 87 -6.45 -19.10 2.40
N LYS A 88 -6.67 -17.84 2.80
CA LYS A 88 -7.42 -17.48 4.01
C LYS A 88 -8.83 -16.98 3.73
N VAL A 89 -9.25 -16.97 2.46
CA VAL A 89 -10.65 -16.74 2.12
C VAL A 89 -11.40 -18.02 2.49
N MET A 90 -11.98 -18.04 3.69
CA MET A 90 -12.98 -19.06 4.02
C MET A 90 -14.05 -18.98 2.94
N TYR A 91 -14.32 -20.12 2.29
CA TYR A 91 -15.45 -20.31 1.41
C TYR A 91 -16.71 -20.13 2.27
N ASP A 92 -17.25 -18.91 2.37
CA ASP A 92 -18.61 -18.74 2.89
C ASP A 92 -19.53 -19.24 1.79
N GLY A 93 -20.02 -20.47 1.97
CA GLY A 93 -20.89 -21.19 1.05
C GLY A 93 -22.29 -20.58 0.97
N LYS A 94 -22.40 -19.29 0.68
CA LYS A 94 -23.67 -18.60 0.48
C LYS A 94 -23.58 -17.73 -0.77
N ASN A 95 -24.41 -18.08 -1.74
CA ASN A 95 -24.69 -17.39 -3.01
C ASN A 95 -24.00 -17.95 -4.26
N GLY A 96 -24.15 -19.26 -4.47
CA GLY A 96 -24.26 -19.84 -5.81
C GLY A 96 -25.67 -19.64 -6.39
N HIS A 97 -26.13 -18.39 -6.52
CA HIS A 97 -27.26 -18.08 -7.41
C HIS A 97 -26.70 -17.59 -8.74
N GLN A 98 -26.46 -18.53 -9.64
CA GLN A 98 -26.58 -18.25 -11.06
C GLN A 98 -27.96 -18.71 -11.50
N SER A 99 -28.91 -17.77 -11.51
CA SER A 99 -30.02 -17.84 -12.46
C SER A 99 -29.48 -17.41 -13.81
N ARG A 100 -29.52 -18.30 -14.81
CA ARG A 100 -29.76 -17.90 -16.20
C ARG A 100 -30.15 -19.10 -17.08
N MET A 101 -31.39 -18.97 -17.57
CA MET A 101 -32.06 -19.58 -18.72
C MET A 101 -32.31 -21.09 -18.70
#